data_AF-A0A6P2LYV5-F1
#
_entry.id   AF-A0A6P2LYV5-F1
#
_cell.length_a   1.000
_cell.length_b   1.000
_cell.length_c   1.000
_cell.angle_alpha   90.00
_cell.angle_beta   90.00
_cell.angle_gamma   90.00
#
_symmetry.space_group_name_H-M   'P 1'
#
loop_
_entity.id
_entity.type
_entity.pdbx_description
1 polymer ?
#
loop_
_entity_poly.entity_id
_entity_poly.type
_entity_poly.pdbx_seq_one_letter_code
_entity_poly.pdbx_strand_id
1 'polypeptide(L)'
;MSYYGISMVKLDAAVGEVAEAKVHQLSKDKDGNIGLDAGKAMAYHGVANLIVGGDTVYVIAPDGPGSYRYTDKVRVKPGQRQYLESFGGDGAATAASMALLKYD
;
A
#
# COMPACT_ATOMS: atom_id res chain seq x y z
N MET A 1 -6.78 -7.60 13.25
CA MET A 1 -6.83 -6.72 12.07
C MET A 1 -5.92 -5.54 12.32
N SER A 2 -4.83 -5.50 11.59
CA SER A 2 -3.84 -4.42 11.56
C SER A 2 -4.04 -3.56 10.31
N TYR A 3 -3.43 -2.38 10.33
CA TYR A 3 -3.45 -1.44 9.22
C TYR A 3 -2.03 -1.24 8.70
N TYR A 4 -1.88 -1.24 7.38
CA TYR A 4 -0.60 -1.05 6.70
C TYR A 4 -0.70 0.06 5.64
N GLY A 5 0.44 0.63 5.27
CA GLY A 5 0.56 1.69 4.28
C GLY A 5 1.71 1.41 3.31
N ILE A 6 1.46 1.54 2.01
CA ILE A 6 2.47 1.48 0.95
C ILE A 6 2.88 2.90 0.57
N SER A 7 4.15 3.23 0.76
CA SER A 7 4.70 4.56 0.45
C SER A 7 5.50 4.61 -0.85
N MET A 8 6.01 3.47 -1.30
CA MET A 8 6.83 3.33 -2.51
C MET A 8 6.63 1.95 -3.12
N VAL A 9 6.84 1.85 -4.43
CA VAL A 9 6.74 0.57 -5.16
C VAL A 9 7.94 0.36 -6.08
N LYS A 10 8.34 -0.89 -6.23
CA LYS A 10 9.16 -1.36 -7.33
C LYS A 10 8.28 -2.11 -8.31
N LEU A 11 8.36 -1.75 -9.58
CA LEU A 11 7.60 -2.41 -10.64
C LEU A 11 8.44 -3.54 -11.26
N ASP A 12 7.76 -4.60 -11.65
CA ASP A 12 8.30 -5.59 -12.58
C ASP A 12 8.41 -4.92 -13.97
N ALA A 13 9.63 -4.80 -14.49
CA ALA A 13 9.89 -4.11 -15.74
C ALA A 13 9.30 -4.82 -16.98
N ALA A 14 9.03 -6.13 -16.90
CA ALA A 14 8.50 -6.90 -18.02
C ALA A 14 6.97 -6.75 -18.15
N VAL A 15 6.26 -6.61 -17.02
CA VAL A 15 4.79 -6.60 -17.00
C VAL A 15 4.17 -5.28 -16.50
N GLY A 16 4.97 -4.38 -15.93
CA GLY A 16 4.49 -3.08 -15.43
C GLY A 16 3.65 -3.18 -14.15
N GLU A 17 3.73 -4.30 -13.44
CA GLU A 17 2.97 -4.58 -12.21
C GLU A 17 3.83 -4.41 -10.97
N VAL A 18 3.22 -4.24 -9.79
CA VAL A 18 3.97 -4.12 -8.53
C VAL A 18 4.69 -5.44 -8.23
N ALA A 19 6.03 -5.40 -8.19
CA ALA A 19 6.85 -6.53 -7.75
C ALA A 19 7.09 -6.48 -6.23
N GLU A 20 7.36 -5.28 -5.72
CA GLU A 20 7.67 -5.04 -4.31
C GLU A 20 7.11 -3.68 -3.87
N ALA A 21 6.81 -3.57 -2.58
CA ALA A 21 6.28 -2.36 -1.95
C ALA A 21 7.06 -2.06 -0.66
N LYS A 22 7.29 -0.78 -0.38
CA LYS A 22 7.72 -0.33 0.95
C LYS A 22 6.48 -0.22 1.84
N VAL A 23 6.31 -1.21 2.72
CA VAL A 23 5.13 -1.39 3.57
C VAL A 23 5.44 -0.96 4.99
N HIS A 24 4.62 -0.08 5.55
CA HIS A 24 4.67 0.39 6.93
C HIS A 24 3.52 -0.21 7.72
N GLN A 25 3.77 -0.63 8.97
CA GLN A 25 2.68 -0.85 9.91
C GLN A 25 2.22 0.50 10.47
N LEU A 26 0.91 0.72 10.46
CA LEU A 26 0.30 1.95 10.97
C LEU A 26 0.06 1.76 12.47
N SER A 27 0.53 2.72 13.25
CA SER A 27 0.11 2.93 14.63
C SER A 27 -0.72 4.20 14.72
N LYS A 28 -1.65 4.23 15.67
CA LYS A 28 -2.33 5.47 16.05
C LYS A 28 -1.91 5.81 17.47
N ASP A 29 -1.51 7.05 17.69
CA ASP A 29 -1.38 7.56 19.05
C ASP A 29 -2.76 7.90 19.64
N LYS A 30 -2.78 8.39 20.88
CA LYS A 30 -4.01 8.74 21.60
C LYS A 30 -4.76 9.92 20.98
N ASP A 31 -4.05 10.73 20.19
CA ASP A 31 -4.58 11.93 19.54
C ASP A 31 -5.05 11.64 18.11
N GLY A 32 -4.94 10.38 17.67
CA GLY A 32 -5.37 9.93 16.35
C GLY A 32 -4.36 10.18 15.24
N ASN A 33 -3.14 10.63 15.56
CA ASN A 33 -2.07 10.80 14.58
C ASN A 33 -1.56 9.44 14.14
N ILE A 34 -1.19 9.37 12.87
CA ILE A 34 -0.71 8.15 12.24
C ILE A 34 0.81 8.11 12.39
N GLY A 35 1.29 7.18 13.23
CA GLY A 35 2.68 6.80 13.26
C GLY A 35 2.95 5.75 12.18
N LEU A 36 4.07 5.89 11.48
CA LEU A 36 4.61 4.84 10.63
C LEU A 36 5.86 4.25 11.29
N ASP A 37 6.03 2.95 11.21
CA ASP A 37 7.34 2.34 11.45
C ASP A 37 8.34 2.71 10.33
N ALA A 38 9.56 2.19 10.41
CA ALA A 38 10.59 2.42 9.40
C ALA A 38 10.19 1.98 7.97
N GLY A 39 9.17 1.12 7.86
CA GLY A 39 8.79 0.42 6.65
C GLY A 39 9.75 -0.72 6.33
N LYS A 40 9.21 -1.76 5.71
CA LYS A 40 9.99 -2.88 5.16
C LYS A 40 9.64 -3.11 3.70
N ALA A 41 10.64 -3.50 2.93
CA ALA A 41 10.43 -4.03 1.59
C ALA A 41 9.63 -5.34 1.69
N MET A 42 8.56 -5.43 0.92
CA MET A 42 7.68 -6.59 0.89
C MET A 42 7.25 -6.89 -0.54
N ALA A 43 7.50 -8.11 -1.00
CA ALA A 43 7.03 -8.56 -2.30
C ALA A 43 5.50 -8.53 -2.39
N TYR A 44 4.97 -8.41 -3.61
CA TYR A 44 3.52 -8.29 -3.85
C TYR A 44 2.70 -9.40 -3.19
N HIS A 45 3.21 -10.64 -3.14
CA HIS A 45 2.52 -11.77 -2.54
C HIS A 45 2.48 -11.68 -1.02
N GLY A 46 3.47 -11.04 -0.39
CA GLY A 46 3.45 -10.71 1.02
C GLY A 46 2.32 -9.72 1.34
N VAL A 47 2.17 -8.69 0.52
CA VAL A 47 1.07 -7.71 0.67
C VAL A 47 -0.28 -8.39 0.44
N ALA A 48 -0.39 -9.25 -0.58
CA ALA A 48 -1.59 -10.04 -0.82
C ALA A 48 -1.94 -10.94 0.38
N ASN A 49 -0.96 -11.57 1.02
CA ASN A 49 -1.17 -12.39 2.20
C ASN A 49 -1.70 -11.59 3.41
N LEU A 50 -1.25 -10.34 3.59
CA LEU A 50 -1.83 -9.45 4.62
C LEU A 50 -3.32 -9.23 4.36
N ILE A 51 -3.68 -8.88 3.12
CA ILE A 51 -5.07 -8.60 2.70
C ILE A 51 -5.95 -9.85 2.87
N VAL A 52 -5.48 -11.01 2.40
CA VAL A 52 -6.19 -12.29 2.55
C VAL A 52 -6.30 -12.71 4.02
N GLY A 53 -5.30 -12.38 4.84
CA GLY A 53 -5.32 -12.56 6.29
C GLY A 53 -6.28 -11.64 7.05
N GLY A 54 -6.96 -10.71 6.35
CA GLY A 54 -7.94 -9.79 6.92
C GLY A 54 -7.36 -8.46 7.40
N ASP A 55 -6.10 -8.15 7.07
CA ASP A 55 -5.52 -6.84 7.33
C ASP A 55 -5.89 -5.84 6.22
N THR A 56 -5.86 -4.55 6.56
CA THR A 56 -6.15 -3.48 5.60
C THR A 56 -4.88 -2.77 5.18
N VAL A 57 -4.69 -2.62 3.87
CA VAL A 57 -3.53 -1.94 3.28
C VAL A 57 -4.01 -0.69 2.55
N TYR A 58 -3.33 0.44 2.76
CA TYR A 58 -3.59 1.71 2.08
C TYR A 58 -2.41 2.14 1.22
N VAL A 59 -2.68 2.94 0.21
CA VAL A 59 -1.68 3.81 -0.43
C VAL A 59 -1.52 5.04 0.45
N ILE A 60 -0.28 5.33 0.86
CA ILE A 60 0.06 6.49 1.67
C ILE A 60 0.94 7.46 0.90
N ALA A 61 0.61 8.74 1.00
CA ALA A 61 1.37 9.83 0.40
C ALA A 61 1.90 10.76 1.51
N PRO A 62 3.11 11.33 1.36
CA PRO A 62 3.59 12.39 2.24
C PRO A 62 2.60 13.57 2.26
N ASP A 63 2.31 14.10 3.44
CA ASP A 63 1.39 15.22 3.66
C ASP A 63 2.08 16.39 4.42
N GLY A 64 3.41 16.43 4.35
CA GLY A 64 4.26 17.36 5.09
C GLY A 64 5.45 16.66 5.78
N PRO A 65 6.32 17.42 6.47
CA PRO A 65 7.47 16.85 7.18
C PRO A 65 7.03 15.84 8.24
N GLY A 66 7.31 14.56 8.00
CA GLY A 66 6.99 13.47 8.93
C GLY A 66 5.51 13.07 8.99
N SER A 67 4.65 13.64 8.14
CA SER A 67 3.22 13.31 8.07
C SER A 67 2.88 12.55 6.78
N TYR A 68 1.89 11.66 6.88
CA TYR A 68 1.38 10.89 5.76
C TYR A 68 -0.15 10.86 5.81
N ARG A 69 -0.77 10.83 4.64
CA ARG A 69 -2.22 10.66 4.47
C ARG A 69 -2.56 9.37 3.73
N TYR A 70 -3.68 8.74 4.10
CA TYR A 70 -4.28 7.66 3.31
C TYR A 70 -4.95 8.25 2.08
N THR A 71 -4.77 7.61 0.94
CA THR A 71 -5.45 8.00 -0.31
C THR A 71 -6.43 6.92 -0.70
N ASP A 72 -5.91 5.75 -1.07
CA ASP A 72 -6.68 4.64 -1.61
C ASP A 72 -6.46 3.37 -0.78
N LYS A 73 -7.41 2.44 -0.81
CA LYS A 73 -7.19 1.08 -0.28
C LYS A 73 -6.51 0.22 -1.32
N VAL A 74 -5.80 -0.82 -0.90
CA VAL A 74 -5.17 -1.80 -1.79
C VAL A 74 -5.87 -3.14 -1.64
N ARG A 75 -6.17 -3.79 -2.76
CA ARG A 75 -6.70 -5.17 -2.83
C ARG A 75 -5.91 -6.00 -3.81
N VAL A 76 -6.09 -7.32 -3.73
CA VAL A 76 -5.69 -8.23 -4.81
C VAL A 76 -6.66 -8.00 -5.99
N LYS A 77 -6.12 -7.81 -7.20
CA LYS A 77 -6.91 -7.61 -8.42
C LYS A 77 -7.91 -8.77 -8.60
N PRO A 78 -9.22 -8.49 -8.76
CA PRO A 78 -10.21 -9.49 -9.07
C PRO A 78 -9.80 -10.31 -10.29
N GLY A 79 -9.83 -11.64 -10.16
CA GLY A 79 -9.43 -12.56 -11.24
C GLY A 79 -7.92 -12.70 -11.45
N GLN A 80 -7.08 -11.90 -10.76
CA GLN A 80 -5.62 -11.96 -10.88
C GLN A 80 -4.98 -12.10 -9.49
N ARG A 81 -4.75 -13.34 -9.07
CA ARG A 81 -4.26 -13.69 -7.71
C ARG A 81 -2.86 -13.15 -7.37
N GLN A 82 -2.14 -12.58 -8.33
CA GLN A 82 -0.75 -12.16 -8.19
C GLN A 82 -0.55 -10.66 -8.30
N TYR A 83 -1.60 -9.87 -8.54
CA TYR A 83 -1.43 -8.44 -8.79
C TYR A 83 -2.23 -7.62 -7.80
N LEU A 84 -1.68 -6.46 -7.44
CA LEU A 84 -2.28 -5.51 -6.51
C LEU A 84 -2.92 -4.38 -7.29
N GLU A 85 -4.05 -3.87 -6.82
CA GLU A 85 -4.62 -2.62 -7.31
C GLU A 85 -5.05 -1.72 -6.16
N SER A 86 -4.93 -0.41 -6.37
CA SER A 86 -5.56 0.59 -5.51
C SER A 86 -7.02 0.77 -5.90
N PHE A 87 -7.87 1.09 -4.93
CA PHE A 87 -9.27 1.42 -5.15
C PHE A 87 -9.78 2.51 -4.19
N GLY A 88 -10.70 3.31 -4.70
CA GLY A 88 -11.35 4.41 -3.99
C GLY A 88 -12.45 3.95 -3.03
N GLY A 89 -13.05 4.90 -2.30
CA GLY A 89 -14.14 4.63 -1.37
C GLY A 89 -15.42 4.07 -2.03
N ASP A 90 -15.58 4.29 -3.32
CA ASP A 90 -16.66 3.76 -4.18
C ASP A 90 -16.39 2.34 -4.69
N GLY A 91 -15.21 1.77 -4.41
CA GLY A 91 -14.80 0.45 -4.88
C GLY A 91 -14.19 0.43 -6.28
N ALA A 92 -14.10 1.59 -6.95
CA ALA A 92 -13.52 1.71 -8.29
C ALA A 92 -11.99 1.63 -8.23
N ALA A 93 -11.39 0.93 -9.20
CA ALA A 93 -9.94 0.84 -9.32
C ALA A 93 -9.34 2.22 -9.66
N THR A 94 -8.19 2.52 -9.07
CA THR A 94 -7.48 3.80 -9.26
C THR A 94 -6.02 3.58 -9.60
N ALA A 95 -5.35 4.63 -10.07
CA ALA A 95 -3.93 4.61 -10.38
C ALA A 95 -3.02 4.97 -9.18
N ALA A 96 -3.55 5.08 -7.97
CA ALA A 96 -2.82 5.61 -6.81
C ALA A 96 -1.54 4.82 -6.49
N SER A 97 -1.59 3.48 -6.53
CA SER A 97 -0.40 2.63 -6.34
C SER A 97 0.68 2.87 -7.39
N MET A 98 0.28 3.20 -8.63
CA MET A 98 1.19 3.44 -9.75
C MET A 98 1.78 4.86 -9.75
N ALA A 99 1.15 5.79 -9.03
CA ALA A 99 1.59 7.15 -8.85
C ALA A 99 2.58 7.33 -7.68
N LEU A 100 2.83 6.27 -6.90
CA LEU A 100 3.82 6.28 -5.84
C LEU A 100 5.25 6.47 -6.38
N LEU A 101 6.13 6.96 -5.52
CA LEU A 101 7.56 7.00 -5.80
C LEU A 101 8.06 5.59 -6.13
N LYS A 102 8.84 5.51 -7.20
CA LYS A 102 9.48 4.28 -7.66
C LYS A 102 10.90 4.25 -7.13
N TYR A 103 11.32 3.11 -6.62
CA TYR A 103 12.71 2.87 -6.25
C TYR A 103 13.28 1.73 -7.09
N ASP A 104 14.57 1.84 -7.40
CA ASP A 104 15.31 0.90 -8.24
C ASP A 104 15.78 -0.35 -7.44
#